data_AF-D4YSP0-F1
#
_entry.id   AF-D4YSP0-F1
#
_cell.length_a   1.000
_cell.length_b   1.000
_cell.length_c   1.000
_cell.angle_alpha   90.00
_cell.angle_beta   90.00
_cell.angle_gamma   90.00
#
_symmetry.space_group_name_H-M   'P 1'
#
loop_
_entity.id
_entity.type
_entity.pdbx_description
1 polymer ?
#
loop_
_entity_poly.entity_id
_entity_poly.type
_entity_poly.pdbx_seq_one_letter_code
_entity_poly.pdbx_strand_id
1 'polypeptide(L)'
;MKLVIVRHGISADTWDRVVDGDNDPDLSAEGIKGVEKIAPYIDEKQFDYVYASTLTRAIKTVKILTKNKKKIHRDSRIVELRMGK
;
A
#
# COMPACT_ATOMS: atom_id res chain seq x y z
N MET A 1 -22.54 2.50 2.96
CA MET A 1 -21.16 2.33 2.46
C MET A 1 -20.19 2.65 3.59
N LYS A 2 -19.16 1.82 3.81
CA LYS A 2 -18.08 2.08 4.77
C LYS A 2 -16.76 2.11 4.01
N LEU A 3 -15.97 3.15 4.21
CA LEU A 3 -14.66 3.31 3.58
C LEU A 3 -13.56 3.12 4.62
N VAL A 4 -12.56 2.29 4.32
CA VAL A 4 -11.36 2.11 5.13
C VAL A 4 -10.17 2.58 4.30
N ILE A 5 -9.41 3.55 4.82
CA ILE A 5 -8.25 4.13 4.16
C ILE A 5 -7.01 3.65 4.89
N VAL A 6 -6.06 3.10 4.13
CA VAL A 6 -4.80 2.58 4.65
C VAL A 6 -3.65 3.20 3.85
N ARG A 7 -2.68 3.78 4.55
CA ARG A 7 -1.41 4.20 3.94
C ARG A 7 -0.56 2.96 3.63
N HIS A 8 0.20 2.99 2.55
CA HIS A 8 1.18 1.93 2.26
C HIS A 8 2.20 1.78 3.40
N GLY A 9 2.78 0.59 3.55
CA GLY A 9 3.90 0.33 4.47
C GLY A 9 5.13 1.16 4.13
N ILE A 10 6.11 1.20 5.06
CA ILE A 10 7.35 1.97 4.88
C ILE A 10 8.07 1.52 3.60
N SER A 11 8.48 2.47 2.77
CA SER A 11 9.24 2.24 1.53
C SER A 11 10.74 2.11 1.81
N ALA A 12 11.47 1.44 0.92
CA ALA A 12 12.91 1.23 1.04
C ALA A 12 13.71 2.54 1.07
N ASP A 13 13.24 3.58 0.37
CA ASP A 13 13.94 4.86 0.22
C ASP A 13 13.84 5.79 1.46
N THR A 14 13.05 5.39 2.48
CA THR A 14 12.76 6.25 3.64
C THR A 14 13.99 6.55 4.52
N TRP A 15 15.08 5.78 4.39
CA TRP A 15 16.26 5.94 5.25
C TRP A 15 17.04 7.25 4.98
N ASP A 16 16.84 7.89 3.82
CA ASP A 16 17.63 9.08 3.40
C ASP A 16 16.84 10.40 3.33
N ARG A 17 15.70 10.53 4.03
CA ARG A 17 14.81 11.74 3.97
C ARG A 17 14.36 12.09 2.53
N VAL A 18 14.31 11.10 1.65
CA VAL A 18 13.83 11.25 0.29
C VAL A 18 12.31 11.35 0.32
N VAL A 19 11.76 12.33 -0.41
CA VAL A 19 10.32 12.41 -0.66
C VAL A 19 10.02 11.51 -1.86
N ASP A 20 9.37 10.38 -1.63
CA ASP A 20 9.08 9.41 -2.70
C ASP A 20 8.22 10.02 -3.81
N GLY A 21 7.15 10.75 -3.47
CA GLY A 21 6.17 11.22 -4.45
C GLY A 21 5.67 10.08 -5.35
N ASP A 22 5.64 10.31 -6.67
CA ASP A 22 5.28 9.33 -7.69
C ASP A 22 6.44 8.43 -8.15
N ASN A 23 7.61 8.49 -7.49
CA ASN A 23 8.61 7.43 -7.60
C ASN A 23 8.02 6.11 -7.07
N ASP A 24 8.61 4.99 -7.47
CA ASP A 24 8.07 3.66 -7.14
C ASP A 24 9.04 2.76 -6.37
N PRO A 25 9.56 3.19 -5.21
CA PRO A 25 10.32 2.28 -4.36
C PRO A 25 9.44 1.14 -3.84
N ASP A 26 10.12 0.02 -3.62
CA ASP A 26 9.53 -1.13 -2.96
C ASP A 26 9.28 -0.86 -1.46
N LEU A 27 8.56 -1.75 -0.78
CA LEU A 27 8.50 -1.75 0.69
C LEU A 27 9.87 -2.10 1.28
N SER A 28 10.25 -1.45 2.38
CA SER A 28 11.40 -1.87 3.18
C SER A 28 11.10 -3.18 3.91
N ALA A 29 12.13 -3.84 4.44
CA ALA A 29 11.96 -5.03 5.27
C ALA A 29 11.14 -4.73 6.54
N GLU A 30 11.34 -3.56 7.15
CA GLU A 30 10.56 -3.05 8.27
C GLU A 30 9.11 -2.75 7.86
N GLY A 31 8.93 -2.18 6.66
CA GLY A 31 7.62 -1.92 6.07
C GLY A 31 6.81 -3.20 5.90
N ILE A 32 7.41 -4.25 5.33
CA ILE A 32 6.79 -5.57 5.19
C ILE A 32 6.39 -6.12 6.57
N LYS A 33 7.32 -6.16 7.52
CA LYS A 33 7.05 -6.63 8.90
C LYS A 33 5.93 -5.85 9.57
N GLY A 34 5.88 -4.54 9.36
CA GLY A 34 4.82 -3.68 9.89
C GLY A 34 3.45 -4.04 9.35
N VAL A 35 3.34 -4.26 8.03
CA VAL A 35 2.09 -4.66 7.39
C VAL A 35 1.68 -6.08 7.80
N GLU A 36 2.64 -7.00 7.91
CA GLU A 36 2.38 -8.37 8.38
C GLU A 36 1.85 -8.44 9.81
N LYS A 37 2.30 -7.54 10.70
CA LYS A 37 1.78 -7.44 12.07
C LYS A 37 0.32 -7.02 12.14
N ILE A 38 -0.14 -6.20 11.19
CA ILE A 38 -1.54 -5.71 11.17
C ILE A 38 -2.48 -6.62 10.36
N ALA A 39 -1.96 -7.40 9.42
CA ALA A 39 -2.76 -8.27 8.55
C ALA A 39 -3.70 -9.25 9.30
N PRO A 40 -3.35 -9.81 10.48
CA PRO A 40 -4.26 -10.66 11.24
C PRO A 40 -5.54 -9.96 11.72
N TYR A 41 -5.50 -8.64 11.90
CA TYR A 41 -6.65 -7.83 12.35
C TYR A 41 -7.56 -7.38 11.20
N ILE A 42 -7.17 -7.67 9.97
CA ILE A 42 -7.95 -7.38 8.77
C ILE A 42 -8.61 -8.68 8.30
N ASP A 43 -9.94 -8.72 8.38
CA ASP A 43 -10.73 -9.75 7.71
C ASP A 43 -11.00 -9.29 6.27
N GLU A 44 -10.27 -9.89 5.32
CA GLU A 44 -10.41 -9.55 3.91
C GLU A 44 -11.85 -9.75 3.40
N LYS A 45 -12.64 -10.64 4.02
CA LYS A 45 -13.99 -10.95 3.56
C LYS A 45 -14.96 -9.79 3.72
N GLN A 46 -14.69 -8.85 4.62
CA GLN A 46 -15.53 -7.68 4.89
C GLN A 46 -15.46 -6.62 3.78
N PHE A 47 -14.53 -6.76 2.83
CA PHE A 47 -14.36 -5.80 1.75
C PHE A 47 -14.96 -6.34 0.44
N ASP A 48 -16.00 -5.67 -0.04
CA ASP A 48 -16.58 -5.93 -1.37
C ASP A 48 -15.59 -5.52 -2.48
N TYR A 49 -14.91 -4.40 -2.28
CA TYR A 49 -13.93 -3.84 -3.21
C TYR A 49 -12.65 -3.43 -2.52
N VAL A 50 -11.53 -3.63 -3.22
CA VAL A 50 -10.19 -3.27 -2.76
C VAL A 50 -9.49 -2.48 -3.86
N TYR A 51 -9.10 -1.25 -3.54
CA TYR A 51 -8.40 -0.36 -4.46
C TYR A 51 -6.97 -0.12 -3.96
N ALA A 52 -6.05 0.10 -4.90
CA ALA A 52 -4.69 0.53 -4.61
C ALA A 52 -4.24 1.51 -5.70
N SER A 53 -3.32 2.41 -5.36
CA SER A 53 -2.61 3.17 -6.38
C SER A 53 -1.80 2.23 -7.27
N THR A 54 -1.33 2.73 -8.41
CA THR A 54 -0.49 1.95 -9.31
C THR A 54 0.92 1.67 -8.76
N LEU A 55 1.27 2.25 -7.62
CA LEU A 55 2.60 2.15 -7.00
C LEU A 55 2.79 0.79 -6.30
N THR A 56 3.96 0.19 -6.50
CA THR A 56 4.40 -1.10 -5.98
C THR A 56 4.19 -1.22 -4.47
N ARG A 57 4.59 -0.20 -3.70
CA ARG A 57 4.41 -0.17 -2.24
C ARG A 57 2.94 -0.27 -1.79
N ALA A 58 2.03 0.39 -2.49
CA ALA A 58 0.60 0.33 -2.20
C ALA A 58 0.02 -1.05 -2.55
N ILE A 59 0.37 -1.56 -3.74
CA ILE A 59 -0.07 -2.89 -4.20
C ILE A 59 0.41 -3.98 -3.25
N LYS A 60 1.68 -3.96 -2.83
CA LYS A 60 2.23 -4.96 -1.91
C LYS A 60 1.58 -4.89 -0.53
N THR A 61 1.36 -3.68 0.00
CA THR A 61 0.64 -3.50 1.27
C THR A 61 -0.73 -4.17 1.22
N VAL A 62 -1.51 -3.87 0.17
CA VAL A 62 -2.84 -4.46 -0.01
C VAL A 62 -2.78 -5.97 -0.19
N LYS A 63 -1.79 -6.50 -0.95
CA LYS A 63 -1.61 -7.95 -1.09
C LYS A 63 -1.39 -8.64 0.25
N ILE A 64 -0.54 -8.08 1.11
CA ILE A 64 -0.28 -8.63 2.45
C ILE A 64 -1.56 -8.58 3.29
N LEU A 65 -2.21 -7.41 3.38
CA LEU A 65 -3.43 -7.22 4.18
C LEU A 65 -4.59 -8.12 3.76
N THR A 66 -4.74 -8.34 2.45
CA THR A 66 -5.81 -9.18 1.89
C THR A 66 -5.41 -10.64 1.70
N LYS A 67 -4.19 -11.01 2.15
CA LYS A 67 -3.59 -12.35 1.96
C LYS A 67 -3.64 -12.81 0.50
N ASN A 68 -3.60 -11.85 -0.43
CA ASN A 68 -3.74 -12.03 -1.87
C ASN A 68 -5.04 -12.74 -2.30
N LYS A 69 -6.12 -12.67 -1.51
CA LYS A 69 -7.41 -13.32 -1.77
C LYS A 69 -8.47 -12.41 -2.41
N LYS A 70 -8.15 -11.13 -2.61
CA LYS A 70 -9.05 -10.14 -3.22
C LYS A 70 -8.46 -9.60 -4.51
N LYS A 71 -9.34 -9.32 -5.48
CA LYS A 71 -8.96 -8.57 -6.69
C LYS A 71 -8.60 -7.14 -6.30
N ILE A 72 -7.42 -6.69 -6.70
CA ILE A 72 -6.94 -5.34 -6.45
C ILE A 72 -7.24 -4.49 -7.69
N HIS A 73 -8.12 -3.51 -7.53
CA HIS A 73 -8.43 -2.51 -8.55
C HIS A 73 -7.37 -1.41 -8.49
N ARG A 74 -6.47 -1.39 -9.48
CA ARG A 74 -5.44 -0.35 -9.57
C ARG A 74 -6.05 0.92 -10.14
N ASP A 75 -5.81 2.04 -9.47
CA ASP A 75 -6.36 3.34 -9.88
C ASP A 75 -5.27 4.41 -9.84
N SER A 76 -5.00 5.03 -10.99
CA SER A 76 -3.97 6.07 -11.11
C SER A 76 -4.38 7.40 -10.49
N ARG A 77 -5.67 7.61 -10.15
CA ARG A 77 -6.15 8.85 -9.53
C ARG A 77 -5.80 8.97 -8.05
N ILE A 78 -5.35 7.89 -7.43
CA ILE A 78 -4.98 7.81 -6.01
C ILE A 78 -3.48 7.56 -5.81
N VAL A 79 -2.65 7.89 -6.81
CA VAL A 79 -1.19 7.94 -6.64
C VAL A 79 -0.81 9.12 -5.75
N GLU A 80 0.38 9.03 -5.14
CA GLU A 80 0.93 10.10 -4.32
C GLU A 80 1.13 11.37 -5.17
N LEU A 81 1.22 12.53 -4.50
CA LEU A 81 1.50 13.78 -5.19
C LEU A 81 2.84 13.69 -5.94
N ARG A 82 2.83 14.07 -7.22
CA ARG A 82 4.04 14.21 -8.02
C ARG A 82 4.83 15.42 -7.56
N MET A 83 6.06 15.20 -7.10
CA MET A 83 6.89 16.23 -6.46
C MET A 83 7.95 16.86 -7.40
N GLY A 84 7.77 16.71 -8.71
CA GLY A 84 8.72 17.20 -9.72
C GLY A 84 9.80 16.17 -10.08
N LYS A 85 10.75 16.57 -10.92
CA LYS A 85 11.96 15.82 -11.29
C LYS A 85 13.16 16.74 -11.16
#